data_AF-A0A314L738-F1
#
_entry.id   AF-A0A314L738-F1
#
_cell.length_a   1.000
_cell.length_b   1.000
_cell.length_c   1.000
_cell.angle_alpha   90.00
_cell.angle_beta   90.00
_cell.angle_gamma   90.00
#
_symmetry.space_group_name_H-M   'P 1'
#
loop_
_entity.id
_entity.type
_entity.pdbx_description
1 polymer ?
#
loop_
_entity_poly.entity_id
_entity_poly.type
_entity_poly.pdbx_seq_one_letter_code
_entity_poly.pdbx_strand_id
1 'polypeptide(L)'
;KFGIQVQAECIFCGKGEETFEHLYFGCQNTKKLWERILKWLGHTRLIGDWNHELNWMINIAKKKEYMAEMTVAAFAMVVYCIWREKNSLRFNKGRYNIDEVSKEVAMHIHIQG
;
A
#
# COMPACT_ATOMS: atom_id res chain seq x y z
N LYS A 1 -32.64 2.57 9.23
CA LYS A 1 -31.25 2.70 8.73
C LYS A 1 -30.44 1.57 9.33
N PHE A 2 -29.93 0.63 8.54
CA PHE A 2 -28.96 -0.35 9.03
C PHE A 2 -27.61 0.38 9.17
N GLY A 3 -27.33 0.88 10.37
CA GLY A 3 -26.05 1.54 10.65
C GLY A 3 -25.01 0.49 10.94
N ILE A 4 -24.21 0.10 9.94
CA ILE A 4 -22.95 -0.60 10.21
C ILE A 4 -22.08 0.41 10.96
N GLN A 5 -21.95 0.26 12.27
CA GLN A 5 -21.02 1.06 13.07
C GLN A 5 -19.60 0.57 12.77
N VAL A 6 -18.96 1.22 11.79
CA VAL A 6 -17.53 1.03 11.52
C VAL A 6 -16.76 1.94 12.47
N GLN A 7 -15.78 1.39 13.19
CA GLN A 7 -14.91 2.20 14.04
C GLN A 7 -14.16 3.20 13.16
N ALA A 8 -14.19 4.49 13.54
CA ALA A 8 -13.56 5.56 12.79
C ALA A 8 -12.02 5.47 12.82
N GLU A 9 -11.42 4.79 13.79
CA GLU A 9 -9.98 4.65 13.90
C GLU A 9 -9.40 3.77 12.79
N CYS A 10 -8.19 4.10 12.32
CA CYS A 10 -7.49 3.31 11.30
C CYS A 10 -7.27 1.87 11.74
N ILE A 11 -7.77 0.92 10.95
CA ILE A 11 -7.73 -0.51 11.28
C ILE A 11 -6.30 -1.07 11.36
N PHE A 12 -5.34 -0.43 10.67
CA PHE A 12 -3.96 -0.91 10.63
C PHE A 12 -3.15 -0.50 11.85
N CYS A 13 -3.27 0.74 12.31
CA CYS A 13 -2.42 1.28 13.38
C CYS A 13 -3.17 1.53 14.69
N GLY A 14 -4.50 1.51 14.70
CA GLY A 14 -5.34 1.86 15.85
C GLY A 14 -5.14 3.30 16.32
N LYS A 15 -4.69 4.21 15.43
CA LYS A 15 -4.41 5.61 15.75
C LYS A 15 -4.95 6.51 14.65
N GLY A 16 -5.59 7.60 15.06
CA GLY A 16 -6.15 8.59 14.13
C GLY A 16 -7.35 8.07 13.35
N GLU A 17 -8.07 9.01 12.74
CA GLU A 17 -9.21 8.69 11.90
C GLU A 17 -8.76 8.03 10.58
N GLU A 18 -9.46 6.99 10.17
CA GLU A 18 -9.26 6.31 8.89
C GLU A 18 -9.77 7.17 7.74
N THR A 19 -8.94 8.10 7.29
CA THR A 19 -9.15 8.82 6.03
C THR A 19 -8.44 8.12 4.88
N PHE A 20 -8.76 8.50 3.63
CA PHE A 20 -8.03 8.00 2.46
C PHE A 20 -6.53 8.31 2.54
N GLU A 21 -6.18 9.55 2.90
CA GLU A 21 -4.79 10.01 3.09
C GLU A 21 -4.09 9.24 4.20
N HIS A 22 -4.78 8.97 5.31
CA HIS A 22 -4.21 8.17 6.39
C HIS A 22 -4.03 6.71 5.95
N LEU A 23 -5.00 6.12 5.26
CA LEU A 23 -4.91 4.74 4.79
C LEU A 23 -3.74 4.53 3.83
N TYR A 24 -3.59 5.40 2.83
CA TYR A 24 -2.55 5.29 1.81
C TYR A 24 -1.35 6.20 2.13
N PHE A 25 -0.52 5.69 3.04
CA PHE A 25 0.80 6.21 3.43
C PHE A 25 0.81 7.31 4.51
N GLY A 26 -0.33 7.79 5.03
CA GLY A 26 -0.34 8.52 6.30
C GLY A 26 -0.17 7.60 7.52
N CYS A 27 -0.64 6.36 7.43
CA CYS A 27 -0.53 5.33 8.45
C CYS A 27 0.88 4.74 8.44
N GLN A 28 1.51 4.68 9.62
CA GLN A 28 2.85 4.12 9.76
C GLN A 28 2.99 2.67 9.25
N ASN A 29 1.92 1.86 9.31
CA ASN A 29 1.98 0.46 8.90
C ASN A 29 1.90 0.31 7.37
N THR A 30 1.00 1.04 6.71
CA THR A 30 0.91 1.02 5.24
C THR A 30 2.09 1.77 4.59
N LYS A 31 2.60 2.82 5.25
CA LYS A 31 3.87 3.47 4.87
C LYS A 31 5.05 2.49 4.91
N LYS A 32 5.21 1.72 5.99
CA LYS A 32 6.27 0.70 6.11
C LYS A 32 6.17 -0.39 5.05
N LEU A 33 4.94 -0.80 4.69
CA LEU A 33 4.74 -1.75 3.59
C LEU A 33 5.32 -1.20 2.29
N TRP A 34 4.96 0.04 1.95
CA TRP A 34 5.45 0.66 0.71
C TRP A 34 6.96 0.87 0.71
N GLU A 35 7.52 1.36 1.81
CA GLU A 35 8.97 1.50 2.00
C GLU A 35 9.71 0.18 1.77
N ARG A 36 9.18 -0.94 2.29
CA ARG A 36 9.78 -2.26 2.12
C ARG A 36 9.74 -2.72 0.66
N ILE A 37 8.63 -2.53 -0.03
CA ILE A 37 8.51 -2.86 -1.46
C ILE A 37 9.47 -2.02 -2.30
N LEU A 38 9.59 -0.72 -2.01
CA LEU A 38 10.55 0.15 -2.69
C LEU A 38 11.98 -0.27 -2.46
N LYS A 39 12.35 -0.60 -1.22
CA LYS A 39 13.69 -1.10 -0.90
C LYS A 39 14.00 -2.39 -1.66
N TRP A 40 13.03 -3.30 -1.78
CA TRP A 40 13.17 -4.53 -2.56
C TRP A 40 13.38 -4.24 -4.06
N LEU A 41 12.69 -3.24 -4.61
CA LEU A 41 12.87 -2.76 -5.99
C LEU A 41 14.15 -1.93 -6.22
N GLY A 42 14.96 -1.72 -5.18
CA GLY A 42 16.20 -0.94 -5.26
C GLY A 42 16.04 0.58 -5.08
N HIS A 43 14.85 1.06 -4.70
CA HIS A 43 14.62 2.47 -4.39
C HIS A 43 14.84 2.75 -2.91
N THR A 44 15.75 3.68 -2.59
CA THR A 44 15.96 4.19 -1.21
C THR A 44 15.51 5.64 -1.14
N ARG A 45 14.32 5.89 -0.57
CA ARG A 45 13.74 7.22 -0.42
C ARG A 45 12.79 7.29 0.76
N LEU A 46 12.55 8.50 1.27
CA LEU A 46 11.48 8.75 2.23
C LEU A 46 10.12 8.64 1.53
N ILE A 47 9.19 7.97 2.21
CA ILE A 47 7.80 7.87 1.75
C ILE A 47 7.04 9.14 2.14
N GLY A 48 6.48 9.81 1.14
CA GLY A 48 5.64 10.99 1.29
C GLY A 48 4.20 10.65 1.67
N ASP A 49 3.32 11.64 1.56
CA ASP A 49 1.87 11.41 1.56
C ASP A 49 1.38 10.87 0.21
N TRP A 50 0.07 10.62 0.09
CA TRP A 50 -0.53 10.09 -1.12
C TRP A 50 -0.17 10.89 -2.38
N ASN A 51 -0.27 12.22 -2.32
CA ASN A 51 -0.04 13.07 -3.48
C ASN A 51 1.42 13.08 -3.90
N HIS A 52 2.36 13.05 -2.95
CA HIS A 52 3.78 12.91 -3.24
C HIS A 52 4.08 11.57 -3.92
N GLU A 53 3.54 10.47 -3.40
CA GLU A 53 3.74 9.13 -3.98
C GLU A 53 3.11 9.03 -5.38
N LEU A 54 1.89 9.54 -5.55
CA LEU A 54 1.20 9.52 -6.84
C LEU A 54 1.93 10.36 -7.89
N ASN A 55 2.40 11.55 -7.54
CA ASN A 55 3.20 12.38 -8.45
C ASN A 55 4.53 11.71 -8.82
N TRP A 56 5.16 11.03 -7.87
CA TRP A 56 6.36 10.26 -8.15
C TRP A 56 6.06 9.09 -9.10
N MET A 57 4.98 8.35 -8.90
CA MET A 57 4.53 7.29 -9.81
C MET A 57 4.24 7.79 -11.23
N ILE A 58 3.57 8.94 -11.37
CA ILE A 58 3.32 9.56 -12.68
C ILE A 58 4.64 9.87 -13.41
N ASN A 59 5.66 10.31 -12.68
CA ASN A 59 6.96 10.60 -13.27
C ASN A 59 7.75 9.34 -13.61
N ILE A 60 7.66 8.28 -12.77
CA ILE A 60 8.26 6.98 -13.07
C ILE A 60 7.63 6.37 -14.32
N ALA A 61 6.29 6.39 -14.44
CA ALA A 61 5.57 5.83 -15.58
C ALA A 61 5.99 6.41 -16.94
N LYS A 62 6.50 7.66 -16.98
CA LYS A 62 6.98 8.31 -18.20
C LYS A 62 8.31 7.75 -18.71
N LYS A 63 9.10 7.07 -17.88
CA LYS A 63 10.45 6.62 -18.22
C LYS A 63 10.48 5.45 -19.22
N LYS A 64 9.40 4.65 -19.31
CA LYS A 64 9.28 3.51 -20.24
C LYS A 64 10.45 2.50 -20.16
N GLU A 65 10.90 2.25 -18.94
CA GLU A 65 11.96 1.28 -18.63
C GLU A 65 11.34 0.13 -17.83
N TYR A 66 11.88 -1.08 -17.96
CA TYR A 66 11.38 -2.29 -17.26
C TYR A 66 11.23 -2.08 -15.74
N MET A 67 12.25 -1.50 -15.08
CA MET A 67 12.18 -1.20 -13.64
C MET A 67 11.11 -0.16 -13.31
N ALA A 68 10.83 0.78 -14.22
CA ALA A 68 9.76 1.75 -14.03
C ALA A 68 8.38 1.09 -14.12
N GLU A 69 8.18 0.17 -15.07
CA GLU A 69 6.95 -0.62 -15.20
C GLU A 69 6.72 -1.51 -13.97
N MET A 70 7.76 -2.23 -13.51
CA MET A 70 7.70 -3.01 -12.27
C MET A 70 7.34 -2.14 -11.06
N THR A 71 7.90 -0.93 -10.96
CA THR A 71 7.63 -0.02 -9.84
C THR A 71 6.18 0.46 -9.84
N VAL A 72 5.63 0.81 -11.01
CA VAL A 72 4.22 1.22 -11.15
C VAL A 72 3.27 0.06 -10.86
N ALA A 73 3.57 -1.14 -11.38
CA ALA A 73 2.80 -2.34 -11.10
C ALA A 73 2.81 -2.69 -9.59
N ALA A 74 3.97 -2.59 -8.94
CA ALA A 74 4.10 -2.82 -7.51
C ALA A 74 3.30 -1.80 -6.69
N PHE A 75 3.29 -0.53 -7.10
CA PHE A 75 2.47 0.50 -6.46
C PHE A 75 0.98 0.16 -6.55
N ALA A 76 0.49 -0.17 -7.74
CA ALA A 76 -0.90 -0.57 -7.95
C ALA A 76 -1.27 -1.80 -7.10
N MET A 77 -0.37 -2.79 -7.03
CA MET A 77 -0.57 -3.98 -6.20
C MET A 77 -0.61 -3.63 -4.72
N VAL A 78 0.27 -2.77 -4.22
CA VAL A 78 0.27 -2.33 -2.81
C VAL A 78 -1.02 -1.61 -2.45
N VAL A 79 -1.51 -0.72 -3.32
CA VAL A 79 -2.81 -0.03 -3.13
C VAL A 79 -3.94 -1.05 -3.02
N TYR A 80 -3.96 -2.04 -3.92
CA TYR A 80 -4.95 -3.11 -3.89
C TYR A 80 -4.85 -3.98 -2.63
N CYS A 81 -3.63 -4.39 -2.24
CA CYS A 81 -3.39 -5.13 -1.00
C CYS A 81 -3.92 -4.37 0.20
N ILE A 82 -3.60 -3.09 0.34
CA ILE A 82 -4.08 -2.26 1.46
C ILE A 82 -5.61 -2.25 1.51
N TRP A 83 -6.28 -2.04 0.37
CA TRP A 83 -7.74 -2.08 0.30
C TRP A 83 -8.31 -3.45 0.71
N ARG A 84 -7.74 -4.54 0.20
CA ARG A 84 -8.18 -5.91 0.50
C ARG A 84 -7.97 -6.25 1.98
N GLU A 85 -6.79 -5.96 2.52
CA GLU A 85 -6.46 -6.21 3.93
C GLU A 85 -7.40 -5.41 4.85
N LYS A 86 -7.68 -4.15 4.51
CA LYS A 86 -8.64 -3.32 5.26
C LYS A 86 -10.02 -3.98 5.32
N ASN A 87 -10.54 -4.45 4.18
CA ASN A 87 -11.85 -5.09 4.13
C ASN A 87 -11.86 -6.42 4.89
N SER A 88 -10.80 -7.22 4.79
CA SER A 88 -10.65 -8.47 5.54
C SER A 88 -10.64 -8.24 7.04
N LEU A 89 -9.87 -7.24 7.51
CA LEU A 89 -9.80 -6.86 8.92
C LEU A 89 -11.17 -6.38 9.45
N ARG A 90 -11.88 -5.57 8.67
CA ARG A 90 -13.18 -4.99 9.07
C ARG A 90 -14.31 -6.00 9.09
N PHE A 91 -14.37 -6.90 8.11
CA PHE A 91 -15.57 -7.69 7.86
C PHE A 91 -15.37 -9.19 8.02
N ASN A 92 -14.13 -9.69 7.94
CA ASN A 92 -13.83 -11.12 7.88
C ASN A 92 -12.94 -11.62 9.03
N LYS A 93 -12.75 -10.81 10.09
CA LYS A 93 -11.83 -11.12 11.21
C LYS A 93 -10.42 -11.47 10.71
N GLY A 94 -10.00 -10.84 9.62
CA GLY A 94 -8.69 -11.04 9.02
C GLY A 94 -7.55 -10.67 9.96
N ARG A 95 -6.33 -10.96 9.52
CA ARG A 95 -5.10 -10.53 10.19
C ARG A 95 -4.18 -9.92 9.17
N TYR A 96 -3.60 -8.78 9.50
CA TYR A 96 -2.62 -8.12 8.67
C TYR A 96 -1.22 -8.51 9.10
N ASN A 97 -0.44 -9.02 8.16
CA ASN A 97 0.97 -9.29 8.32
C ASN A 97 1.75 -8.66 7.17
N ILE A 98 2.58 -7.67 7.49
CA ILE A 98 3.40 -6.97 6.51
C ILE A 98 4.33 -7.91 5.74
N ASP A 99 4.84 -8.99 6.35
CA ASP A 99 5.73 -9.94 5.69
C ASP A 99 4.99 -10.76 4.63
N GLU A 100 3.76 -11.19 4.93
CA GLU A 100 2.92 -11.97 4.01
C GLU A 100 2.53 -11.11 2.80
N VAL A 101 2.05 -9.89 3.05
CA VAL A 101 1.68 -8.96 1.98
C VAL A 101 2.90 -8.57 1.14
N SER A 102 4.06 -8.37 1.76
CA SER A 102 5.27 -8.02 1.01
C SER A 102 5.72 -9.15 0.08
N LYS A 103 5.65 -10.40 0.55
CA LYS A 103 5.96 -11.58 -0.26
C LYS A 103 4.98 -11.73 -1.41
N GLU A 104 3.69 -11.53 -1.16
CA GLU A 104 2.66 -11.58 -2.20
C GLU A 104 2.94 -10.57 -3.32
N VAL A 105 3.23 -9.31 -2.97
CA VAL A 105 3.57 -8.27 -3.96
C VAL A 105 4.80 -8.70 -4.75
N ALA A 106 5.89 -9.10 -4.08
CA ALA A 106 7.12 -9.50 -4.75
C ALA A 106 6.91 -10.70 -5.71
N MET A 107 6.11 -11.69 -5.31
CA MET A 107 5.78 -12.85 -6.14
C MET A 107 5.00 -12.45 -7.40
N HIS A 108 3.98 -11.61 -7.29
CA HIS A 108 3.19 -11.17 -8.44
C HIS A 108 4.03 -10.37 -9.44
N ILE A 109 4.91 -9.50 -8.93
CA ILE A 109 5.80 -8.70 -9.78
C ILE A 109 6.86 -9.56 -10.46
N HIS A 110 7.42 -10.57 -9.79
CA HIS A 110 8.42 -11.46 -10.37
C HIS A 110 7.84 -12.47 -11.38
N ILE A 111 6.58 -12.87 -11.24
CA ILE A 111 5.92 -13.79 -12.19
C ILE A 111 5.51 -13.07 -13.48
N GLN A 112 5.24 -11.76 -13.42
CA GLN A 112 4.74 -10.97 -14.55
C GLN A 112 5.81 -10.15 -15.29
N GLY A 113 7.04 -10.08 -14.76
CA GLY A 113 8.17 -9.41 -15.40
C GLY A 113 9.20 -10.40 -15.94
#